data_AF-A0A6G3Z658-F1
#
_entry.id   AF-A0A6G3Z658-F1
#
_cell.length_a   1.000
_cell.length_b   1.000
_cell.length_c   1.000
_cell.angle_alpha   90.00
_cell.angle_beta   90.00
_cell.angle_gamma   90.00
#
_symmetry.space_group_name_H-M   'P 1'
#
loop_
_entity.id
_entity.type
_entity.pdbx_description
1 polymer ?
#
loop_
_entity_poly.entity_id
_entity_poly.type
_entity_poly.pdbx_seq_one_letter_code
_entity_poly.pdbx_strand_id
1 'polypeptide(L)'
;MNISQWISLLGVLGLSGCGVLSLENASSLKPQSAQSLLPPCVDDDCNCPDFRDQALAQIVLDAFPDDPFVLDRDGNGLACESLPPVSPGLDAAVPPSSTPHLVLGNPSNAAAENPNNLLIERSQYALSYHRDRGIANWASWQLSADWLGNTERQDNFRQDGGLPRGFYQVTPNDYRNSGFDRGHIVPSGDRTKSNQDNSATFLMSNILPQAPENNRGVWRELEEYSRDLVYQFDRELIVIA
;
A
#
# COMPACT_ATOMS: atom_id res chain seq x y z
N MET A 1 -3.33 4.36 26.60
CA MET A 1 -3.73 5.56 25.82
C MET A 1 -5.03 5.22 25.12
N ASN A 2 -6.06 6.04 25.34
CA ASN A 2 -7.42 5.81 24.86
C ASN A 2 -7.52 6.35 23.43
N ILE A 3 -8.01 5.56 22.47
CA ILE A 3 -8.23 6.00 21.08
C ILE A 3 -9.72 5.85 20.78
N SER A 4 -10.33 6.99 20.46
CA SER A 4 -11.71 7.15 20.04
C SER A 4 -11.75 7.87 18.71
N GLN A 5 -12.63 7.39 17.80
CA GLN A 5 -13.11 7.99 16.54
C GLN A 5 -12.12 7.88 15.35
N TRP A 6 -12.46 7.56 14.10
CA TRP A 6 -13.59 7.91 13.20
C TRP A 6 -13.75 6.81 12.10
N ILE A 7 -14.95 6.32 11.75
CA ILE A 7 -15.94 6.71 10.70
C ILE A 7 -15.58 6.37 9.22
N SER A 8 -16.57 5.70 8.62
CA SER A 8 -16.78 5.09 7.31
C SER A 8 -16.74 6.03 6.09
N LEU A 9 -16.43 5.47 4.91
CA LEU A 9 -17.24 5.62 3.67
C LEU A 9 -16.72 4.71 2.54
N LEU A 10 -17.55 3.76 2.13
CA LEU A 10 -17.43 2.97 0.89
C LEU A 10 -18.40 3.57 -0.14
N GLY A 11 -17.91 3.79 -1.37
CA GLY A 11 -18.70 4.17 -2.54
C GLY A 11 -18.53 3.13 -3.64
N VAL A 12 -19.65 2.51 -4.03
CA VAL A 12 -19.82 1.52 -5.10
C VAL A 12 -19.93 2.22 -6.46
N LEU A 13 -19.42 1.59 -7.53
CA LEU A 13 -19.88 1.58 -8.93
C LEU A 13 -18.91 0.62 -9.69
N GLY A 14 -19.27 -0.31 -10.58
CA GLY A 14 -20.51 -0.51 -11.33
C GLY A 14 -20.20 -0.72 -12.83
N LEU A 15 -19.86 -1.97 -13.20
CA LEU A 15 -20.07 -2.67 -14.48
C LEU A 15 -19.50 -2.18 -15.85
N SER A 16 -19.13 -3.22 -16.61
CA SER A 16 -19.30 -3.43 -18.06
C SER A 16 -18.26 -2.95 -19.06
N GLY A 17 -17.80 -3.91 -19.89
CA GLY A 17 -17.79 -3.72 -21.33
C GLY A 17 -16.46 -4.00 -22.05
N CYS A 18 -16.40 -5.12 -22.78
CA CYS A 18 -15.36 -5.49 -23.73
C CYS A 18 -15.13 -4.45 -24.84
N GLY A 19 -13.88 -4.37 -25.31
CA GLY A 19 -13.53 -3.76 -26.60
C GLY A 19 -12.07 -4.02 -26.94
N VAL A 20 -11.82 -5.00 -27.82
CA VAL A 20 -10.51 -5.21 -28.45
C VAL A 20 -10.39 -4.20 -29.59
N LEU A 21 -9.35 -3.37 -29.57
CA LEU A 21 -8.96 -2.54 -30.70
C LEU A 21 -7.49 -2.80 -31.04
N SER A 22 -7.28 -3.46 -32.18
CA SER A 22 -6.00 -3.48 -32.88
C SER A 22 -5.68 -2.09 -33.42
N LEU A 23 -4.45 -1.63 -33.22
CA LEU A 23 -3.87 -0.54 -34.00
C LEU A 23 -2.44 -0.91 -34.39
N GLU A 24 -2.28 -1.21 -35.68
CA GLU A 24 -1.02 -1.26 -36.39
C GLU A 24 -0.47 0.15 -36.65
N ASN A 25 0.84 0.20 -36.90
CA ASN A 25 1.62 1.29 -37.50
C ASN A 25 2.01 2.48 -36.62
N ALA A 26 3.16 2.30 -35.98
CA ALA A 26 4.15 3.35 -35.77
C ALA A 26 4.64 3.88 -37.13
N SER A 27 4.25 5.11 -37.50
CA SER A 27 4.89 5.91 -38.55
C SER A 27 4.28 7.32 -38.57
N SER A 28 5.08 8.33 -38.18
CA SER A 28 4.89 9.78 -38.35
C SER A 28 4.87 10.55 -37.03
N LEU A 29 6.03 10.62 -36.37
CA LEU A 29 6.29 11.68 -35.40
C LEU A 29 6.52 12.98 -36.20
N LYS A 30 5.47 13.80 -36.32
CA LYS A 30 5.62 15.23 -36.63
C LYS A 30 6.28 15.93 -35.44
N PRO A 31 7.12 16.95 -35.65
CA PRO A 31 7.67 17.74 -34.55
C PRO A 31 6.51 18.34 -33.75
N GLN A 32 6.44 17.97 -32.47
CA GLN A 32 5.46 18.48 -31.52
C GLN A 32 5.72 19.97 -31.31
N SER A 33 4.70 20.79 -31.50
CA SER A 33 4.72 22.20 -31.13
C SER A 33 4.95 22.34 -29.61
N ALA A 34 5.57 23.44 -29.20
CA ALA A 34 5.88 23.78 -27.80
C ALA A 34 4.68 23.74 -26.84
N GLN A 35 3.45 23.70 -27.37
CA GLN A 35 2.19 23.52 -26.63
C GLN A 35 2.03 22.14 -25.97
N SER A 36 2.75 21.11 -26.43
CA SER A 36 2.66 19.76 -25.84
C SER A 36 3.38 19.58 -24.50
N LEU A 37 4.13 20.60 -24.05
CA LEU A 37 4.88 20.60 -22.80
C LEU A 37 4.20 21.42 -21.69
N LEU A 38 3.08 22.07 -21.98
CA LEU A 38 2.35 22.89 -21.02
C LEU A 38 1.23 22.08 -20.35
N PRO A 39 0.85 22.42 -19.09
CA PRO A 39 -0.22 21.73 -18.38
C PRO A 39 -1.56 21.81 -19.13
N PRO A 40 -2.45 20.79 -19.01
CA PRO A 40 -3.74 20.78 -19.69
C PRO A 40 -4.66 21.96 -19.35
N CYS A 41 -4.47 22.66 -18.22
CA CYS A 41 -5.30 23.81 -17.86
C CYS A 41 -5.20 24.96 -18.88
N VAL A 42 -4.13 25.01 -19.67
CA VAL A 42 -3.86 26.09 -20.64
C VAL A 42 -4.89 26.14 -21.76
N ASP A 43 -5.59 25.03 -22.01
CA ASP A 43 -6.66 24.94 -23.00
C ASP A 43 -8.05 25.35 -22.44
N ASP A 44 -8.14 25.73 -21.16
CA ASP A 44 -9.39 26.12 -20.49
C ASP A 44 -9.18 27.36 -19.57
N ASP A 45 -9.21 27.21 -18.24
CA ASP A 45 -9.01 28.28 -17.26
C ASP A 45 -7.87 27.87 -16.29
N CYS A 46 -6.65 28.34 -16.53
CA CYS A 46 -5.55 28.18 -15.55
C CYS A 46 -5.61 29.30 -14.51
N ASN A 47 -5.46 28.94 -13.25
CA ASN A 47 -5.21 29.84 -12.13
C ASN A 47 -4.24 29.20 -11.11
N CYS A 48 -3.77 29.97 -10.13
CA CYS A 48 -2.77 29.48 -9.16
C CYS A 48 -3.15 28.16 -8.43
N PRO A 49 -4.41 27.95 -8.00
CA PRO A 49 -4.87 26.66 -7.49
C PRO A 49 -4.68 25.43 -8.40
N ASP A 50 -4.53 25.61 -9.72
CA ASP A 50 -4.34 24.49 -10.66
C ASP A 50 -2.92 23.93 -10.66
N PHE A 51 -1.98 24.62 -10.01
CA PHE A 51 -0.59 24.23 -9.96
C PHE A 51 -0.21 23.63 -8.60
N ARG A 52 0.62 22.58 -8.64
CA ARG A 52 1.15 21.94 -7.43
C ARG A 52 2.29 22.73 -6.79
N ASP A 53 3.04 23.46 -7.61
CA ASP A 53 4.19 24.25 -7.21
C ASP A 53 4.36 25.48 -8.12
N GLN A 54 5.15 26.43 -7.61
CA GLN A 54 5.42 27.72 -8.25
C GLN A 54 6.16 27.55 -9.57
N ALA A 55 7.08 26.58 -9.68
CA ALA A 55 7.86 26.34 -10.88
C ALA A 55 6.97 25.93 -12.06
N LEU A 56 5.95 25.12 -11.84
CA LEU A 56 4.97 24.75 -12.86
C LEU A 56 4.11 25.96 -13.30
N ALA A 57 3.71 26.82 -12.36
CA ALA A 57 3.00 28.06 -12.68
C ALA A 57 3.90 29.02 -13.48
N GLN A 58 5.19 29.08 -13.15
CA GLN A 58 6.18 29.90 -13.85
C GLN A 58 6.37 29.48 -15.30
N ILE A 59 6.37 28.18 -15.60
CA ILE A 59 6.44 27.67 -16.98
C ILE A 59 5.27 28.20 -17.82
N VAL A 60 4.08 28.33 -17.23
CA VAL A 60 2.90 28.87 -17.93
C VAL A 60 3.01 30.39 -18.11
N LEU A 61 3.44 31.13 -17.09
CA LEU A 61 3.68 32.58 -17.20
C LEU A 61 4.75 32.91 -18.26
N ASP A 62 5.84 32.15 -18.30
CA ASP A 62 6.91 32.31 -19.28
C ASP A 62 6.43 32.00 -20.72
N ALA A 63 5.46 31.09 -20.86
CA ALA A 63 4.85 30.73 -22.15
C ALA A 63 3.78 31.73 -22.61
N PHE A 64 3.13 32.44 -21.67
CA PHE A 64 2.10 33.44 -21.94
C PHE A 64 2.43 34.78 -21.25
N PRO A 65 3.34 35.59 -21.82
CA PRO A 65 3.82 36.83 -21.20
C PRO A 65 2.76 37.92 -21.01
N ASP A 66 1.63 37.84 -21.72
CA ASP A 66 0.48 38.74 -21.55
C ASP A 66 -0.34 38.42 -20.28
N ASP A 67 0.08 37.38 -19.53
CA ASP A 67 -0.56 36.84 -18.34
C ASP A 67 -2.10 36.74 -18.43
N PRO A 68 -2.65 36.05 -19.44
CA PRO A 68 -4.10 35.92 -19.62
C PRO A 68 -4.78 35.18 -18.46
N PHE A 69 -3.99 34.44 -17.68
CA PHE A 69 -4.40 33.59 -16.56
C PHE A 69 -4.24 34.26 -15.19
N VAL A 70 -3.70 35.49 -15.16
CA VAL A 70 -3.49 36.28 -13.94
C VAL A 70 -2.67 35.52 -12.88
N LEU A 71 -1.60 34.86 -13.34
CA LEU A 71 -0.68 34.11 -12.49
C LEU A 71 0.31 35.04 -11.78
N ASP A 72 0.61 36.22 -12.34
CA ASP A 72 1.49 37.26 -11.78
C ASP A 72 0.70 38.54 -11.52
N ARG A 73 -0.08 38.51 -10.45
CA ARG A 73 -1.03 39.60 -10.13
C ARG A 73 -0.33 40.92 -9.78
N ASP A 74 0.87 40.89 -9.23
CA ASP A 74 1.63 42.07 -8.85
C ASP A 74 2.64 42.51 -9.94
N GLY A 75 2.78 41.73 -11.01
CA GLY A 75 3.53 42.08 -12.21
C GLY A 75 5.05 42.08 -11.99
N ASN A 76 5.52 41.26 -11.06
CA ASN A 76 6.93 41.24 -10.66
C ASN A 76 7.76 40.17 -11.41
N GLY A 77 7.09 39.40 -12.28
CA GLY A 77 7.66 38.33 -13.09
C GLY A 77 7.61 36.95 -12.44
N LEU A 78 7.00 36.81 -11.26
CA LEU A 78 6.90 35.55 -10.51
C LEU A 78 5.45 35.07 -10.46
N ALA A 79 5.19 33.93 -11.10
CA ALA A 79 3.88 33.31 -11.05
C ALA A 79 3.58 32.77 -9.64
N CYS A 80 2.37 32.98 -9.13
CA CYS A 80 1.76 32.24 -8.03
C CYS A 80 2.67 32.06 -6.79
N GLU A 81 3.25 33.15 -6.28
CA GLU A 81 4.24 33.17 -5.19
C GLU A 81 3.80 32.50 -3.88
N SER A 82 2.49 32.25 -3.71
CA SER A 82 1.94 31.49 -2.58
C SER A 82 2.23 29.98 -2.65
N LEU A 83 2.63 29.47 -3.81
CA LEU A 83 2.93 28.05 -4.02
C LEU A 83 4.36 27.71 -3.56
N PRO A 84 4.62 26.45 -3.18
CA PRO A 84 5.99 26.02 -2.86
C PRO A 84 6.90 26.15 -4.09
N PRO A 85 8.18 26.55 -3.94
CA PRO A 85 9.08 26.83 -5.07
C PRO A 85 9.38 25.60 -5.95
N VAL A 86 9.31 24.40 -5.39
CA VAL A 86 9.47 23.13 -6.11
C VAL A 86 8.55 22.09 -5.45
N SER A 87 7.91 21.22 -6.23
CA SER A 87 7.28 20.02 -5.67
C SER A 87 8.30 19.24 -4.85
N PRO A 88 7.98 18.80 -3.61
CA PRO A 88 8.76 17.76 -2.95
C PRO A 88 8.92 16.60 -3.93
N GLY A 89 10.16 16.25 -4.26
CA GLY A 89 10.43 15.10 -5.12
C GLY A 89 9.72 13.89 -4.54
N LEU A 90 8.98 13.15 -5.37
CA LEU A 90 8.57 11.81 -4.98
C LEU A 90 9.83 11.05 -4.59
N ASP A 91 9.81 10.40 -3.44
CA ASP A 91 10.92 9.56 -3.00
C ASP A 91 11.35 8.64 -4.16
N ALA A 92 12.66 8.43 -4.28
CA ALA A 92 13.19 7.53 -5.31
C ALA A 92 12.42 6.21 -5.23
N ALA A 93 11.91 5.76 -6.39
CA ALA A 93 11.19 4.50 -6.47
C ALA A 93 12.01 3.41 -5.78
N VAL A 94 11.46 2.84 -4.70
CA VAL A 94 12.08 1.69 -4.03
C VAL A 94 12.28 0.63 -5.10
N PRO A 95 13.52 0.12 -5.30
CA PRO A 95 13.76 -0.90 -6.31
C PRO A 95 12.77 -2.06 -6.07
N PRO A 96 12.19 -2.64 -7.14
CA PRO A 96 11.21 -3.71 -6.99
C PRO A 96 11.85 -4.81 -6.15
N SER A 97 11.24 -5.10 -5.01
CA SER A 97 11.68 -6.19 -4.17
C SER A 97 11.56 -7.50 -4.95
N SER A 98 12.51 -8.41 -4.77
CA SER A 98 12.51 -9.72 -5.43
C SER A 98 11.41 -10.65 -4.90
N THR A 99 10.74 -10.30 -3.80
CA THR A 99 9.59 -11.05 -3.30
C THR A 99 8.28 -10.52 -3.89
N PRO A 100 7.36 -11.40 -4.34
CA PRO A 100 6.02 -10.99 -4.82
C PRO A 100 5.23 -10.24 -3.74
N HIS A 101 5.63 -10.38 -2.47
CA HIS A 101 4.96 -9.76 -1.34
C HIS A 101 5.29 -8.27 -1.15
N LEU A 102 6.27 -7.71 -1.87
CA LEU A 102 6.65 -6.29 -1.75
C LEU A 102 6.64 -5.58 -3.11
N VAL A 103 5.79 -6.04 -4.03
CA VAL A 103 5.57 -5.40 -5.35
C VAL A 103 5.08 -3.96 -5.21
N LEU A 104 4.28 -3.66 -4.18
CA LEU A 104 3.81 -2.30 -3.88
C LEU A 104 4.85 -1.46 -3.09
N GLY A 105 6.05 -2.02 -2.86
CA GLY A 105 7.13 -1.39 -2.10
C GLY A 105 7.18 -1.78 -0.63
N ASN A 106 8.04 -1.09 0.11
CA ASN A 106 8.26 -1.26 1.55
C ASN A 106 7.67 -0.05 2.30
N PRO A 107 6.47 -0.18 2.92
CA PRO A 107 5.69 0.96 3.42
C PRO A 107 6.41 1.88 4.41
N SER A 108 7.35 1.34 5.19
CA SER A 108 8.04 2.08 6.25
C SER A 108 9.55 2.15 6.04
N ASN A 109 10.06 1.77 4.87
CA ASN A 109 11.49 1.55 4.65
C ASN A 109 12.12 0.66 5.75
N ALA A 110 11.42 -0.41 6.11
CA ALA A 110 11.89 -1.40 7.06
C ALA A 110 13.22 -2.02 6.59
N ALA A 111 14.14 -2.27 7.53
CA ALA A 111 15.48 -2.76 7.24
C ALA A 111 15.91 -3.82 8.25
N ALA A 112 16.90 -4.64 7.90
CA ALA A 112 17.34 -5.77 8.74
C ALA A 112 17.98 -5.32 10.07
N GLU A 113 18.53 -4.11 10.10
CA GLU A 113 19.26 -3.53 11.22
C GLU A 113 18.41 -2.65 12.15
N ASN A 114 17.18 -2.31 11.77
CA ASN A 114 16.32 -1.47 12.60
C ASN A 114 15.43 -2.33 13.51
N PRO A 115 15.68 -2.43 14.81
CA PRO A 115 14.96 -3.35 15.68
C PRO A 115 13.47 -3.02 15.87
N ASN A 116 13.06 -1.77 15.67
CA ASN A 116 11.66 -1.34 15.79
C ASN A 116 10.96 -1.16 14.43
N ASN A 117 11.69 -1.44 13.35
CA ASN A 117 11.21 -1.43 11.98
C ASN A 117 11.93 -2.54 11.19
N LEU A 118 11.95 -3.74 11.77
CA LEU A 118 12.76 -4.87 11.32
C LEU A 118 12.07 -5.54 10.14
N LEU A 119 12.68 -5.48 8.95
CA LEU A 119 12.14 -6.21 7.81
C LEU A 119 12.35 -7.72 8.00
N ILE A 120 11.25 -8.47 7.98
CA ILE A 120 11.24 -9.92 8.00
C ILE A 120 10.58 -10.40 6.71
N GLU A 121 11.36 -11.04 5.86
CA GLU A 121 10.89 -11.65 4.63
C GLU A 121 10.79 -13.17 4.80
N ARG A 122 9.66 -13.73 4.40
CA ARG A 122 9.40 -15.17 4.35
C ARG A 122 8.91 -15.53 2.96
N SER A 123 8.97 -16.82 2.64
CA SER A 123 8.38 -17.32 1.39
C SER A 123 6.88 -17.02 1.32
N GLN A 124 6.19 -16.90 2.45
CA GLN A 124 4.74 -16.72 2.51
C GLN A 124 4.29 -15.26 2.59
N TYR A 125 5.13 -14.35 3.09
CA TYR A 125 4.77 -12.94 3.32
C TYR A 125 6.02 -12.13 3.68
N ALA A 126 5.90 -10.80 3.66
CA ALA A 126 6.86 -9.89 4.25
C ALA A 126 6.19 -9.09 5.38
N LEU A 127 6.93 -8.70 6.41
CA LEU A 127 6.42 -7.82 7.46
C LEU A 127 7.52 -6.92 8.01
N SER A 128 7.12 -5.79 8.59
CA SER A 128 7.97 -4.98 9.47
C SER A 128 7.64 -5.30 10.92
N TYR A 129 8.61 -5.72 11.73
CA TYR A 129 8.43 -6.05 13.13
C TYR A 129 8.93 -4.94 14.06
N HIS A 130 8.16 -4.64 15.11
CA HIS A 130 8.52 -3.67 16.13
C HIS A 130 8.88 -4.38 17.44
N ARG A 131 10.19 -4.57 17.70
CA ARG A 131 10.70 -5.28 18.90
C ARG A 131 10.04 -4.81 20.20
N ASP A 132 10.02 -3.51 20.46
CA ASP A 132 9.56 -3.00 21.76
C ASP A 132 8.05 -3.15 21.98
N ARG A 133 7.25 -3.28 20.91
CA ARG A 133 5.81 -3.52 20.99
C ARG A 133 5.45 -5.00 20.92
N GLY A 134 6.37 -5.85 20.44
CA GLY A 134 6.12 -7.28 20.26
C GLY A 134 5.14 -7.60 19.14
N ILE A 135 4.94 -6.68 18.19
CA ILE A 135 3.96 -6.79 17.11
C ILE A 135 4.54 -6.23 15.80
N ALA A 136 3.91 -6.56 14.67
CA ALA A 136 4.27 -5.94 13.39
C ALA A 136 3.79 -4.48 13.31
N ASN A 137 4.51 -3.65 12.54
CA ASN A 137 4.05 -2.35 12.07
C ASN A 137 3.11 -2.50 10.87
N TRP A 138 3.42 -3.44 9.99
CA TRP A 138 2.62 -3.85 8.84
C TRP A 138 3.04 -5.26 8.40
N ALA A 139 2.16 -5.96 7.67
CA ALA A 139 2.51 -7.11 6.85
C ALA A 139 2.00 -6.91 5.42
N SER A 140 2.71 -7.50 4.46
CA SER A 140 2.36 -7.48 3.05
C SER A 140 2.47 -8.89 2.47
N TRP A 141 1.46 -9.27 1.68
CA TRP A 141 1.43 -10.60 1.08
C TRP A 141 0.65 -10.59 -0.24
N GLN A 142 1.05 -11.51 -1.11
CA GLN A 142 0.32 -11.81 -2.33
C GLN A 142 -0.76 -12.85 -1.99
N LEU A 143 -1.96 -12.64 -2.49
CA LEU A 143 -3.06 -13.60 -2.41
C LEU A 143 -3.50 -13.94 -3.83
N SER A 144 -3.31 -15.20 -4.21
CA SER A 144 -3.64 -15.76 -5.51
C SER A 144 -3.99 -17.24 -5.35
N ALA A 145 -4.54 -17.86 -6.41
CA ALA A 145 -4.91 -19.27 -6.40
C ALA A 145 -3.71 -20.19 -6.05
N ASP A 146 -2.48 -19.78 -6.37
CA ASP A 146 -1.27 -20.55 -6.08
C ASP A 146 -0.97 -20.70 -4.59
N TRP A 147 -1.50 -19.83 -3.74
CA TRP A 147 -1.33 -19.89 -2.27
C TRP A 147 -2.40 -20.73 -1.58
N LEU A 148 -3.44 -21.09 -2.33
CA LEU A 148 -4.64 -21.74 -1.84
C LEU A 148 -4.65 -23.23 -2.18
N GLY A 149 -5.25 -24.01 -1.29
CA GLY A 149 -5.35 -25.46 -1.39
C GLY A 149 -6.25 -26.03 -0.30
N ASN A 150 -6.10 -27.32 -0.04
CA ASN A 150 -6.97 -28.07 0.88
C ASN A 150 -6.31 -28.38 2.22
N THR A 151 -5.19 -27.72 2.55
CA THR A 151 -4.54 -27.92 3.85
C THR A 151 -5.45 -27.43 4.98
N GLU A 152 -5.67 -28.29 5.97
CA GLU A 152 -6.33 -27.92 7.21
C GLU A 152 -5.50 -26.90 8.01
N ARG A 153 -6.20 -26.08 8.79
CA ARG A 153 -5.58 -25.11 9.68
C ARG A 153 -4.70 -25.80 10.73
N GLN A 154 -3.46 -25.33 10.90
CA GLN A 154 -2.48 -26.00 11.75
C GLN A 154 -2.61 -25.66 13.25
N ASP A 155 -3.19 -24.51 13.60
CA ASP A 155 -3.44 -24.05 14.98
C ASP A 155 -2.24 -24.12 15.94
N ASN A 156 -1.02 -24.04 15.39
CA ASN A 156 0.23 -24.24 16.10
C ASN A 156 0.94 -22.92 16.42
N PHE A 157 0.21 -22.02 17.10
CA PHE A 157 0.74 -20.73 17.58
C PHE A 157 2.05 -20.93 18.34
N ARG A 158 3.12 -20.25 17.89
CA ARG A 158 4.46 -20.43 18.46
C ARG A 158 5.33 -19.20 18.28
N GLN A 159 6.32 -19.08 19.16
CA GLN A 159 7.35 -18.06 19.09
C GLN A 159 8.05 -18.07 17.71
N ASP A 160 8.55 -16.92 17.31
CA ASP A 160 9.29 -16.77 16.06
C ASP A 160 10.79 -16.91 16.32
N GLY A 161 11.28 -18.14 16.15
CA GLY A 161 12.71 -18.46 16.27
C GLY A 161 13.62 -17.75 15.27
N GLY A 162 13.06 -17.05 14.26
CA GLY A 162 13.81 -16.21 13.33
C GLY A 162 14.10 -14.79 13.86
N LEU A 163 13.52 -14.37 14.99
CA LEU A 163 13.81 -13.05 15.55
C LEU A 163 15.25 -12.97 16.10
N PRO A 164 15.90 -11.81 16.03
CA PRO A 164 17.26 -11.62 16.55
C PRO A 164 17.41 -12.01 18.02
N ARG A 165 18.58 -12.57 18.37
CA ARG A 165 18.89 -12.98 19.74
C ARG A 165 18.78 -11.77 20.69
N GLY A 166 18.12 -12.00 21.83
CA GLY A 166 17.89 -10.98 22.85
C GLY A 166 16.56 -10.23 22.69
N PHE A 167 15.84 -10.43 21.60
CA PHE A 167 14.47 -9.94 21.48
C PHE A 167 13.54 -10.77 22.38
N TYR A 168 12.53 -10.11 22.94
CA TYR A 168 11.47 -10.84 23.62
C TYR A 168 10.70 -11.69 22.60
N GLN A 169 10.53 -12.97 22.91
CA GLN A 169 9.86 -13.94 22.06
C GLN A 169 8.41 -14.06 22.50
N VAL A 170 7.53 -13.26 21.86
CA VAL A 170 6.09 -13.24 22.16
C VAL A 170 5.53 -14.66 22.07
N THR A 171 4.80 -15.06 23.10
CA THR A 171 4.23 -16.39 23.25
C THR A 171 2.71 -16.34 23.14
N PRO A 172 2.07 -17.47 22.80
CA PRO A 172 0.61 -17.56 22.89
C PRO A 172 0.09 -17.26 24.31
N ASN A 173 0.89 -17.50 25.35
CA ASN A 173 0.48 -17.25 26.74
C ASN A 173 0.37 -15.77 27.07
N ASP A 174 1.06 -14.88 26.35
CA ASP A 174 0.98 -13.42 26.55
C ASP A 174 -0.42 -12.86 26.26
N TYR A 175 -1.23 -13.62 25.51
CA TYR A 175 -2.62 -13.29 25.17
C TYR A 175 -3.64 -13.94 26.13
N ARG A 176 -3.21 -14.79 27.07
CA ARG A 176 -4.15 -15.44 28.00
C ARG A 176 -4.73 -14.41 28.96
N ASN A 177 -6.04 -14.45 29.16
CA ASN A 177 -6.79 -13.57 30.07
C ASN A 177 -6.65 -12.07 29.77
N SER A 178 -6.23 -11.68 28.57
CA SER A 178 -6.10 -10.27 28.17
C SER A 178 -7.42 -9.65 27.70
N GLY A 179 -8.39 -10.49 27.31
CA GLY A 179 -9.61 -10.08 26.61
C GLY A 179 -9.44 -9.95 25.08
N PHE A 180 -8.23 -10.17 24.55
CA PHE A 180 -7.92 -10.11 23.13
C PHE A 180 -7.70 -11.49 22.52
N ASP A 181 -8.13 -11.65 21.27
CA ASP A 181 -7.79 -12.79 20.44
C ASP A 181 -6.36 -12.66 19.88
N ARG A 182 -5.81 -13.81 19.48
CA ARG A 182 -4.60 -13.90 18.65
C ARG A 182 -4.99 -13.68 17.18
N GLY A 183 -5.17 -12.41 16.82
CA GLY A 183 -5.57 -12.01 15.47
C GLY A 183 -4.41 -12.14 14.50
N HIS A 184 -4.62 -12.81 13.37
CA HIS A 184 -3.61 -12.89 12.32
C HIS A 184 -3.58 -11.57 11.53
N ILE A 185 -2.41 -11.14 11.08
CA ILE A 185 -2.32 -10.13 10.02
C ILE A 185 -2.41 -10.84 8.67
N VAL A 186 -1.51 -11.79 8.42
CA VAL A 186 -1.59 -12.71 7.27
C VAL A 186 -2.47 -13.90 7.67
N PRO A 187 -3.67 -14.05 7.11
CA PRO A 187 -4.65 -15.03 7.58
C PRO A 187 -4.21 -16.46 7.30
N SER A 188 -4.50 -17.38 8.21
CA SER A 188 -4.29 -18.82 7.96
C SER A 188 -5.04 -19.31 6.72
N GLY A 189 -6.24 -18.77 6.46
CA GLY A 189 -7.05 -19.10 5.27
C GLY A 189 -6.41 -18.71 3.94
N ASP A 190 -5.42 -17.82 3.95
CA ASP A 190 -4.73 -17.34 2.75
C ASP A 190 -3.50 -18.20 2.41
N ARG A 191 -3.14 -19.16 3.27
CA ARG A 191 -1.99 -20.04 3.11
C ARG A 191 -2.40 -21.49 3.33
N THR A 192 -3.10 -22.07 2.36
CA THR A 192 -3.64 -23.45 2.43
C THR A 192 -3.07 -24.37 1.37
N LYS A 193 -2.02 -23.95 0.64
CA LYS A 193 -1.28 -24.79 -0.31
C LYS A 193 -0.58 -25.98 0.36
N SER A 194 0.03 -25.76 1.52
CA SER A 194 0.77 -26.79 2.25
C SER A 194 0.71 -26.57 3.77
N ASN A 195 0.95 -27.64 4.55
CA ASN A 195 1.06 -27.56 6.00
C ASN A 195 2.15 -26.57 6.44
N GLN A 196 3.25 -26.48 5.69
CA GLN A 196 4.34 -25.55 5.97
C GLN A 196 3.90 -24.09 5.79
N ASP A 197 3.20 -23.78 4.69
CA ASP A 197 2.71 -22.43 4.42
C ASP A 197 1.67 -22.00 5.46
N ASN A 198 0.74 -22.89 5.78
CA ASN A 198 -0.28 -22.61 6.78
C ASN A 198 0.34 -22.40 8.16
N SER A 199 1.26 -23.29 8.56
CA SER A 199 2.00 -23.22 9.82
C SER A 199 2.81 -21.93 9.95
N ALA A 200 3.31 -21.33 8.86
CA ALA A 200 4.03 -20.07 8.91
C ALA A 200 3.17 -18.91 9.45
N THR A 201 1.87 -18.91 9.16
CA THR A 201 0.94 -17.86 9.63
C THR A 201 0.77 -17.83 11.16
N PHE A 202 1.10 -18.94 11.84
CA PHE A 202 0.99 -19.07 13.30
C PHE A 202 2.23 -18.62 14.09
N LEU A 203 3.22 -18.03 13.43
CA LEU A 203 4.33 -17.38 14.11
C LEU A 203 3.82 -16.13 14.83
N MET A 204 4.15 -15.97 16.12
CA MET A 204 3.66 -14.85 16.93
C MET A 204 4.08 -13.46 16.41
N SER A 205 5.08 -13.37 15.53
CA SER A 205 5.43 -12.14 14.80
C SER A 205 4.36 -11.66 13.81
N ASN A 206 3.46 -12.55 13.39
CA ASN A 206 2.29 -12.29 12.53
C ASN A 206 1.00 -12.07 13.33
N ILE A 207 1.06 -11.98 14.66
CA ILE A 207 -0.13 -11.92 15.52
C ILE A 207 -0.25 -10.55 16.20
N LEU A 208 -1.45 -9.98 16.13
CA LEU A 208 -1.84 -8.75 16.82
C LEU A 208 -2.94 -9.04 17.87
N PRO A 209 -2.97 -8.29 18.99
CA PRO A 209 -4.12 -8.30 19.88
C PRO A 209 -5.32 -7.67 19.17
N GLN A 210 -6.30 -8.50 18.83
CA GLN A 210 -7.54 -8.04 18.22
C GLN A 210 -8.72 -8.28 19.16
N ALA A 211 -9.62 -7.30 19.27
CA ALA A 211 -10.87 -7.49 20.00
C ALA A 211 -11.66 -8.65 19.35
N PRO A 212 -12.34 -9.51 20.13
CA PRO A 212 -13.08 -10.64 19.58
C PRO A 212 -14.08 -10.25 18.48
N GLU A 213 -14.76 -9.13 18.63
CA GLU A 213 -15.74 -8.60 17.67
C GLU A 213 -15.09 -8.17 16.35
N ASN A 214 -13.84 -7.70 16.40
CA ASN A 214 -13.08 -7.38 15.20
C ASN A 214 -12.60 -8.66 14.51
N ASN A 215 -11.83 -9.49 15.23
CA ASN A 215 -11.18 -10.69 14.71
C ASN A 215 -12.18 -11.70 14.12
N ARG A 216 -13.33 -11.87 14.77
CA ARG A 216 -14.36 -12.87 14.37
C ARG A 216 -15.47 -12.27 13.52
N GLY A 217 -15.51 -10.94 13.39
CA GLY A 217 -16.49 -10.20 12.62
C GLY A 217 -15.86 -9.55 11.41
N VAL A 218 -15.80 -8.22 11.41
CA VAL A 218 -15.42 -7.40 10.23
C VAL A 218 -14.05 -7.76 9.64
N TRP A 219 -13.08 -8.14 10.47
CA TRP A 219 -11.77 -8.54 9.96
C TRP A 219 -11.86 -9.85 9.18
N ARG A 220 -12.49 -10.89 9.77
CA ARG A 220 -12.75 -12.16 9.10
C ARG A 220 -13.55 -11.98 7.82
N GLU A 221 -14.57 -11.13 7.82
CA GLU A 221 -15.40 -10.87 6.63
C GLU A 221 -14.59 -10.26 5.49
N LEU A 222 -13.66 -9.34 5.78
CA LEU A 222 -12.75 -8.79 4.78
C LEU A 222 -11.77 -9.84 4.25
N GLU A 223 -11.25 -10.70 5.13
CA GLU A 223 -10.39 -11.83 4.74
C GLU A 223 -11.15 -12.80 3.82
N GLU A 224 -12.39 -13.15 4.16
CA GLU A 224 -13.27 -14.02 3.36
C GLU A 224 -13.56 -13.41 1.99
N TYR A 225 -13.95 -12.13 1.96
CA TYR A 225 -14.18 -11.41 0.70
C TYR A 225 -12.94 -11.37 -0.20
N SER A 226 -11.75 -11.17 0.37
CA SER A 226 -10.49 -11.18 -0.38
C SER A 226 -10.25 -12.55 -1.03
N ARG A 227 -10.56 -13.64 -0.33
CA ARG A 227 -10.48 -14.99 -0.91
C ARG A 227 -11.56 -15.25 -1.96
N ASP A 228 -12.76 -14.71 -1.79
CA ASP A 228 -13.82 -14.80 -2.81
C ASP A 228 -13.42 -14.12 -4.12
N LEU A 229 -12.74 -12.97 -4.05
CA LEU A 229 -12.16 -12.32 -5.23
C LEU A 229 -11.20 -13.24 -6.00
N VAL A 230 -10.39 -14.02 -5.28
CA VAL A 230 -9.47 -14.98 -5.91
C VAL A 230 -10.23 -16.19 -6.47
N TYR A 231 -11.06 -16.85 -5.66
CA TYR A 231 -11.72 -18.09 -6.05
C TYR A 231 -12.79 -17.92 -7.12
N GLN A 232 -13.61 -16.87 -7.01
CA GLN A 232 -14.80 -16.70 -7.86
C GLN A 232 -14.51 -15.84 -9.09
N PHE A 233 -13.52 -14.95 -9.01
CA PHE A 233 -13.28 -13.92 -10.03
C PHE A 233 -11.86 -13.95 -10.61
N ASP A 234 -11.07 -14.98 -10.29
CA ASP A 234 -9.71 -15.20 -10.80
C ASP A 234 -8.85 -13.94 -10.65
N ARG A 235 -8.93 -13.32 -9.47
CA ARG A 235 -8.15 -12.13 -9.13
C ARG A 235 -6.86 -12.52 -8.42
N GLU A 236 -5.87 -11.68 -8.63
CA GLU A 236 -4.65 -11.64 -7.82
C GLU A 236 -4.67 -10.35 -7.01
N LEU A 237 -4.36 -10.46 -5.72
CA LEU A 237 -4.35 -9.35 -4.78
C LEU A 237 -2.95 -9.21 -4.19
N ILE A 238 -2.50 -7.96 -4.04
CA ILE A 238 -1.40 -7.62 -3.13
C ILE A 238 -2.03 -6.90 -1.95
N VAL A 239 -1.95 -7.50 -0.77
CA VAL A 239 -2.57 -7.01 0.45
C VAL A 239 -1.50 -6.44 1.36
N ILE A 240 -1.76 -5.26 1.94
CA ILE A 240 -0.97 -4.65 3.01
C ILE A 240 -1.92 -4.32 4.16
N ALA A 241 -1.54 -4.69 5.38
CA ALA A 241 -2.28 -4.43 6.61
C ALA A 241 -1.36 -4.00 7.74
#